data_AF-A0A6J4Y1Q1-F1
#
_entry.id   AF-A0A6J4Y1Q1-F1
#
_cell.length_a   1.000
_cell.length_b   1.000
_cell.length_c   1.000
_cell.angle_alpha   90.00
_cell.angle_beta   90.00
_cell.angle_gamma   90.00
#
_symmetry.space_group_name_H-M   'P 1'
#
loop_
_entity.id
_entity.type
_entity.pdbx_description
1 polymer ?
#
loop_
_entity_poly.entity_id
_entity_poly.type
_entity_poly.pdbx_seq_one_letter_code
_entity_poly.pdbx_strand_id
1 'polypeptide(L)'
;MFSPPLSIYMTKTIFNRIAQFFYKLAYRCILTLWFFTRPTVYGVYVAIWHRDNLLVIKNSYKKRITIPCGRIKRGEDKVEAAVRELYEEVDIKLEKEQLTFVGEYKGQFKHATDIGTFFEITMTEMPPVQADNREVIWARFLSLQEVYNLDLNPTVKTWLNQRLTDSERQPQKIDHASTK
;
A
#
# COMPACT_ATOMS: atom_id res chain seq x y z
N MET A 1 -32.76 14.01 -5.14
CA MET A 1 -31.54 13.61 -4.41
C MET A 1 -31.97 12.65 -3.31
N PHE A 2 -31.94 11.33 -3.56
CA PHE A 2 -32.37 10.32 -2.60
C PHE A 2 -31.19 9.96 -1.70
N SER A 3 -31.16 10.50 -0.48
CA SER A 3 -30.25 10.02 0.56
C SER A 3 -30.76 8.67 1.06
N PRO A 4 -29.94 7.61 1.09
CA PRO A 4 -30.42 6.31 1.57
C PRO A 4 -30.71 6.37 3.07
N PRO A 5 -31.65 5.53 3.58
CA PRO A 5 -32.09 5.58 4.97
C PRO A 5 -30.94 5.29 5.95
N LEU A 6 -30.93 5.99 7.09
CA LEU A 6 -29.99 5.85 8.21
C LEU A 6 -29.73 4.39 8.63
N SER A 7 -30.74 3.52 8.49
CA SER A 7 -30.65 2.08 8.74
C SER A 7 -29.55 1.38 7.91
N ILE A 8 -29.36 1.76 6.64
CA ILE A 8 -28.37 1.14 5.74
C ILE A 8 -26.94 1.52 6.14
N TYR A 9 -26.73 2.75 6.60
CA TYR A 9 -25.41 3.20 7.07
C TYR A 9 -25.02 2.54 8.39
N MET A 10 -26.00 2.34 9.28
CA MET A 10 -25.78 1.69 10.57
C MET A 10 -25.45 0.20 10.41
N THR A 11 -26.15 -0.52 9.53
CA THR A 11 -25.85 -1.94 9.24
C THR A 11 -24.48 -2.12 8.59
N LYS A 12 -24.11 -1.27 7.62
CA LYS A 12 -22.74 -1.26 7.04
C LYS A 12 -21.66 -1.02 8.10
N THR A 13 -21.91 -0.09 9.03
CA THR A 13 -20.96 0.20 10.10
C THR A 13 -20.77 -0.99 11.03
N ILE A 14 -21.85 -1.65 11.44
CA ILE A 14 -21.79 -2.86 12.29
C ILE A 14 -21.03 -3.97 11.57
N PHE A 15 -21.34 -4.23 10.29
CA PHE A 15 -20.65 -5.24 9.49
C PHE A 15 -19.15 -4.95 9.39
N ASN A 16 -18.76 -3.69 9.13
CA ASN A 16 -17.36 -3.29 9.07
C ASN A 16 -16.65 -3.51 10.42
N ARG A 17 -17.29 -3.19 11.55
CA ARG A 17 -16.72 -3.44 12.88
C ARG A 17 -16.51 -4.93 13.16
N ILE A 18 -17.46 -5.77 12.75
CA ILE A 18 -17.35 -7.23 12.85
C ILE A 18 -16.17 -7.71 11.99
N ALA A 19 -16.06 -7.26 10.74
CA ALA A 19 -14.93 -7.59 9.87
C ALA A 19 -13.58 -7.17 10.49
N GLN A 20 -13.48 -5.93 11.00
CA GLN A 20 -12.28 -5.44 11.69
C GLN A 20 -11.90 -6.30 12.90
N PHE A 21 -12.90 -6.80 13.66
CA PHE A 21 -12.65 -7.72 14.76
C PHE A 21 -12.04 -9.04 14.27
N PHE A 22 -12.61 -9.64 13.22
CA PHE A 22 -12.06 -10.86 12.63
C PHE A 22 -10.67 -10.67 12.03
N TYR A 23 -10.40 -9.55 11.37
CA TYR A 23 -9.04 -9.21 10.92
C TYR A 23 -8.04 -9.16 12.07
N LYS A 24 -8.40 -8.51 13.19
CA LYS A 24 -7.56 -8.47 14.39
C LYS A 24 -7.34 -9.86 14.99
N LEU A 25 -8.37 -10.70 15.04
CA LEU A 25 -8.28 -12.06 15.56
C LEU A 25 -7.39 -12.93 14.66
N ALA A 26 -7.67 -12.98 13.36
CA ALA A 26 -6.89 -13.72 12.37
C ALA A 26 -5.42 -13.29 12.38
N TYR A 27 -5.16 -11.98 12.48
CA TYR A 27 -3.82 -11.44 12.58
C TYR A 27 -3.09 -11.88 13.87
N ARG A 28 -3.78 -12.01 15.00
CA ARG A 28 -3.16 -12.54 16.22
C ARG A 28 -2.81 -14.02 16.06
N CYS A 29 -3.70 -14.81 15.48
CA CYS A 29 -3.45 -16.23 15.22
C CYS A 29 -2.27 -16.43 14.27
N ILE A 30 -2.19 -15.65 13.18
CA ILE A 30 -1.10 -15.77 12.21
C ILE A 30 0.24 -15.35 12.80
N LEU A 31 0.28 -14.33 13.67
CA LEU A 31 1.50 -13.94 14.38
C LEU A 31 2.01 -15.05 15.30
N THR A 32 1.12 -15.75 16.00
CA THR A 32 1.48 -16.92 16.81
C THR A 32 2.04 -18.03 15.93
N LEU A 33 1.41 -18.33 14.80
CA LEU A 33 1.92 -19.33 13.86
C LEU A 33 3.31 -18.95 13.31
N TRP A 34 3.50 -17.67 12.95
CA TRP A 34 4.76 -17.16 12.43
C TRP A 34 5.88 -17.19 13.48
N PHE A 35 5.55 -17.03 14.77
CA PHE A 35 6.52 -17.18 15.85
C PHE A 35 7.22 -18.54 15.79
N PHE A 36 6.49 -19.61 15.45
CA PHE A 36 7.03 -20.96 15.31
C PHE A 36 7.59 -21.25 13.92
N THR A 37 6.89 -20.85 12.86
CA THR A 37 7.22 -21.26 11.48
C THR A 37 8.24 -20.38 10.78
N ARG A 38 8.44 -19.14 11.26
CA ARG A 38 9.37 -18.15 10.69
C ARG A 38 9.29 -18.01 9.17
N PRO A 39 8.09 -17.81 8.59
CA PRO A 39 7.91 -17.97 7.16
C PRO A 39 8.52 -16.80 6.38
N THR A 40 8.76 -17.07 5.09
CA THR A 40 8.88 -16.03 4.08
C THR A 40 7.52 -15.86 3.43
N VAL A 41 7.02 -14.62 3.40
CA VAL A 41 5.73 -14.27 2.85
C VAL A 41 5.91 -13.32 1.67
N TYR A 42 5.09 -13.50 0.64
CA TYR A 42 5.17 -12.74 -0.60
C TYR A 42 3.94 -11.85 -0.74
N GLY A 43 4.15 -10.65 -1.24
CA GLY A 43 3.08 -9.71 -1.49
C GLY A 43 3.42 -8.71 -2.58
N VAL A 44 2.40 -7.94 -2.95
CA VAL A 44 2.51 -6.84 -3.90
C VAL A 44 2.30 -5.54 -3.16
N TYR A 45 3.00 -4.51 -3.60
CA TYR A 45 2.97 -3.17 -3.03
C TYR A 45 2.85 -2.17 -4.17
N VAL A 46 1.94 -1.21 -4.05
CA VAL A 46 1.68 -0.24 -5.12
C VAL A 46 1.86 1.18 -4.61
N ALA A 47 2.89 1.85 -5.11
CA ALA A 47 3.17 3.23 -4.81
C ALA A 47 2.49 4.12 -5.86
N ILE A 48 1.43 4.81 -5.41
CA ILE A 48 0.71 5.78 -6.23
C ILE A 48 1.20 7.17 -5.86
N TRP A 49 1.72 7.87 -6.85
CA TRP A 49 2.17 9.25 -6.74
C TRP A 49 1.15 10.20 -7.34
N HIS A 50 1.00 11.36 -6.73
CA HIS A 50 0.41 12.52 -7.38
C HIS A 50 1.24 13.73 -6.97
N ARG A 51 1.95 14.31 -7.95
CA ARG A 51 3.06 15.25 -7.70
C ARG A 51 4.09 14.58 -6.76
N ASP A 52 4.51 15.28 -5.71
CA ASP A 52 5.47 14.78 -4.71
C ASP A 52 4.83 14.04 -3.53
N ASN A 53 3.53 13.73 -3.61
CA ASN A 53 2.80 13.03 -2.56
C ASN A 53 2.61 11.55 -2.89
N LEU A 54 2.80 10.70 -1.87
CA LEU A 54 2.61 9.27 -1.91
C LEU A 54 1.29 8.89 -1.23
N LEU A 55 0.50 8.04 -1.88
CA LEU A 55 -0.65 7.42 -1.23
C LEU A 55 -0.20 6.43 -0.16
N VAL A 56 -0.54 6.71 1.09
CA VAL A 56 -0.33 5.82 2.22
C VAL A 56 -1.67 5.39 2.83
N ILE A 57 -1.68 4.21 3.44
CA ILE A 57 -2.85 3.58 4.05
C ILE A 57 -2.56 3.09 5.46
N LYS A 58 -3.65 2.86 6.19
CA LYS A 58 -3.66 2.29 7.53
C LYS A 58 -4.65 1.14 7.60
N ASN A 59 -4.14 -0.08 7.80
CA ASN A 59 -5.00 -1.23 8.05
C ASN A 59 -5.61 -1.19 9.47
N SER A 60 -6.80 -1.78 9.62
CA SER A 60 -7.56 -1.85 10.87
C SER A 60 -6.91 -2.72 11.96
N TYR A 61 -6.01 -3.62 11.55
CA TYR A 61 -5.39 -4.65 12.39
C TYR A 61 -3.88 -4.49 12.56
N LYS A 62 -3.22 -3.62 11.78
CA LYS A 62 -1.76 -3.35 11.86
C LYS A 62 -1.48 -2.00 12.51
N LYS A 63 -0.40 -1.93 13.31
CA LYS A 63 0.04 -0.68 13.96
C LYS A 63 0.81 0.28 13.05
N ARG A 64 1.45 -0.23 12.01
CA ARG A 64 2.28 0.57 11.09
C ARG A 64 1.47 1.13 9.92
N ILE A 65 1.96 2.21 9.34
CA ILE A 65 1.49 2.75 8.06
C ILE A 65 2.16 1.97 6.93
N THR A 66 1.46 1.81 5.81
CA THR A 66 1.99 1.16 4.61
C THR A 66 1.48 1.89 3.38
N ILE A 67 1.85 1.45 2.19
CA ILE A 67 1.18 1.78 0.92
C ILE A 67 0.21 0.64 0.56
N PRO A 68 -0.74 0.84 -0.37
CA PRO A 68 -1.63 -0.23 -0.82
C PRO A 68 -0.87 -1.52 -1.12
N CYS A 69 -1.29 -2.61 -0.51
CA CYS A 69 -0.53 -3.85 -0.55
C CYS A 69 -1.35 -5.06 -0.10
N GLY A 70 -0.99 -6.22 -0.64
CA GLY A 70 -1.62 -7.46 -0.19
C GLY A 70 -0.91 -8.71 -0.66
N ARG A 71 -1.61 -9.85 -0.54
CA ARG A 71 -1.07 -11.17 -0.85
C ARG A 71 -1.39 -11.52 -2.30
N ILE A 72 -0.47 -12.25 -2.93
CA ILE A 72 -0.68 -12.83 -4.25
C ILE A 72 -1.49 -14.12 -4.06
N LYS A 73 -2.63 -14.25 -4.74
CA LYS A 73 -3.45 -15.47 -4.70
C LYS A 73 -2.79 -16.59 -5.52
N ARG A 74 -3.20 -17.84 -5.27
CA ARG A 74 -2.63 -19.00 -5.99
C ARG A 74 -2.93 -18.90 -7.49
N GLY A 75 -1.89 -18.81 -8.30
CA GLY A 75 -1.99 -18.71 -9.76
C GLY A 75 -2.32 -17.30 -10.28
N GLU A 76 -2.37 -16.30 -9.40
CA GLU A 76 -2.58 -14.90 -9.78
C GLU A 76 -1.26 -14.26 -10.19
N ASP A 77 -1.27 -13.48 -11.27
CA ASP A 77 -0.10 -12.70 -11.66
C ASP A 77 0.16 -11.54 -10.68
N LYS A 78 1.43 -11.12 -10.56
CA LYS A 78 1.81 -10.07 -9.60
C LYS A 78 1.16 -8.71 -9.94
N VAL A 79 1.07 -8.33 -11.21
CA VAL A 79 0.42 -7.07 -11.58
C VAL A 79 -1.11 -7.17 -11.46
N GLU A 80 -1.69 -8.36 -11.68
CA GLU A 80 -3.10 -8.63 -11.38
C GLU A 80 -3.43 -8.45 -9.90
N ALA A 81 -2.61 -9.03 -9.03
CA ALA A 81 -2.74 -8.85 -7.60
C ALA A 81 -2.64 -7.36 -7.23
N ALA A 82 -1.69 -6.62 -7.81
CA ALA A 82 -1.50 -5.19 -7.54
C ALA A 82 -2.75 -4.36 -7.89
N VAL A 83 -3.31 -4.55 -9.09
CA VAL A 83 -4.55 -3.87 -9.52
C VAL A 83 -5.73 -4.27 -8.64
N ARG A 84 -5.86 -5.56 -8.30
CA ARG A 84 -6.93 -6.03 -7.40
C ARG A 84 -6.85 -5.37 -6.03
N GLU A 85 -5.69 -5.36 -5.40
CA GLU A 85 -5.50 -4.77 -4.06
C GLU A 85 -5.81 -3.26 -4.07
N LEU A 86 -5.42 -2.53 -5.12
CA LEU A 86 -5.79 -1.12 -5.27
C LEU A 86 -7.31 -0.91 -5.28
N TYR A 87 -8.03 -1.76 -6.02
CA TYR A 87 -9.47 -1.69 -6.07
C TYR A 87 -10.11 -2.08 -4.73
N GLU A 88 -9.66 -3.19 -4.13
CA GLU A 88 -10.22 -3.72 -2.88
C GLU A 88 -9.96 -2.79 -1.68
N GLU A 89 -8.76 -2.19 -1.57
CA GLU A 89 -8.35 -1.40 -0.41
C GLU A 89 -8.77 0.08 -0.50
N VAL A 90 -8.70 0.68 -1.69
CA VAL A 90 -8.81 2.14 -1.87
C VAL A 90 -9.71 2.59 -3.04
N ASP A 91 -10.42 1.66 -3.70
CA ASP A 91 -11.34 1.90 -4.82
C ASP A 91 -10.68 2.59 -6.04
N ILE A 92 -9.39 2.34 -6.25
CA ILE A 92 -8.66 2.84 -7.43
C ILE A 92 -8.64 1.74 -8.49
N LYS A 93 -9.15 2.06 -9.69
CA LYS A 93 -9.15 1.17 -10.85
C LYS A 93 -8.07 1.59 -11.84
N LEU A 94 -7.20 0.65 -12.17
CA LEU A 94 -6.12 0.82 -13.15
C LEU A 94 -6.06 -0.40 -14.04
N GLU A 95 -5.64 -0.19 -15.28
CA GLU A 95 -5.20 -1.27 -16.15
C GLU A 95 -3.77 -1.69 -15.78
N LYS A 96 -3.44 -2.96 -16.03
CA LYS A 96 -2.15 -3.55 -15.62
C LYS A 96 -0.96 -2.82 -16.24
N GLU A 97 -1.12 -2.38 -17.49
CA GLU A 97 -0.10 -1.72 -18.30
C GLU A 97 0.25 -0.32 -17.77
N GLN A 98 -0.60 0.25 -16.90
CA GLN A 98 -0.32 1.53 -16.25
C GLN A 98 0.64 1.40 -15.06
N LEU A 99 0.84 0.19 -14.54
CA LEU A 99 1.72 -0.08 -13.42
C LEU A 99 3.12 -0.45 -13.91
N THR A 100 4.12 0.31 -13.45
CA THR A 100 5.53 0.03 -13.73
C THR A 100 6.11 -0.81 -12.62
N PHE A 101 6.66 -1.99 -12.93
CA PHE A 101 7.44 -2.77 -11.97
C PHE A 101 8.73 -2.06 -11.62
N VAL A 102 9.03 -1.90 -10.33
CA VAL A 102 10.24 -1.18 -9.85
C VAL A 102 11.24 -2.06 -9.12
N GLY A 103 10.82 -3.21 -8.60
CA GLY A 103 11.74 -4.14 -7.96
C GLY A 103 11.09 -5.01 -6.88
N GLU A 104 11.91 -5.87 -6.29
CA GLU A 104 11.56 -6.64 -5.11
C GLU A 104 12.33 -6.17 -3.90
N TYR A 105 11.63 -5.98 -2.79
CA TYR A 105 12.18 -5.44 -1.56
C TYR A 105 11.86 -6.34 -0.39
N LYS A 106 12.81 -6.43 0.53
CA LYS A 106 12.71 -7.29 1.71
C LYS A 106 12.56 -6.45 2.97
N GLY A 107 11.61 -6.85 3.81
CA GLY A 107 11.41 -6.32 5.15
C GLY A 107 11.32 -7.44 6.18
N GLN A 108 11.87 -7.21 7.37
CA GLN A 108 11.63 -8.10 8.51
C GLN A 108 10.46 -7.59 9.32
N PHE A 109 9.39 -8.40 9.40
CA PHE A 109 8.18 -8.04 10.12
C PHE A 109 7.83 -9.09 11.17
N LYS A 110 8.02 -8.72 12.45
CA LYS A 110 7.80 -9.59 13.60
C LYS A 110 8.60 -10.89 13.49
N HIS A 111 7.96 -11.98 13.10
CA HIS A 111 8.55 -13.30 12.99
C HIS A 111 8.59 -13.80 11.55
N ALA A 112 8.24 -12.98 10.57
CA ALA A 112 8.24 -13.33 9.15
C ALA A 112 9.15 -12.41 8.34
N THR A 113 9.77 -12.99 7.31
CA THR A 113 10.41 -12.23 6.24
C THR A 113 9.35 -11.89 5.20
N ASP A 114 9.15 -10.61 4.92
CA ASP A 114 8.24 -10.15 3.88
C ASP A 114 9.04 -9.77 2.63
N ILE A 115 8.67 -10.35 1.49
CA ILE A 115 9.22 -10.05 0.17
C ILE A 115 8.11 -9.39 -0.64
N GLY A 116 8.26 -8.10 -0.90
CA GLY A 116 7.31 -7.30 -1.65
C GLY A 116 7.77 -7.08 -3.09
N THR A 117 6.92 -7.40 -4.06
CA THR A 117 7.05 -6.92 -5.44
C THR A 117 6.40 -5.54 -5.54
N PHE A 118 7.17 -4.53 -5.92
CA PHE A 118 6.71 -3.14 -5.96
C PHE A 118 6.36 -2.73 -7.38
N PHE A 119 5.23 -2.03 -7.48
CA PHE A 119 4.77 -1.34 -8.68
C PHE A 119 4.57 0.15 -8.38
N GLU A 120 4.75 0.98 -9.41
CA GLU A 120 4.59 2.41 -9.32
C GLU A 120 3.74 2.98 -10.45
N ILE A 121 3.03 4.05 -10.13
CA ILE A 121 2.35 4.91 -11.10
C ILE A 121 2.35 6.35 -10.60
N THR A 122 2.53 7.30 -11.51
CA THR A 122 2.31 8.73 -11.24
C THR A 122 1.00 9.16 -11.90
N MET A 123 0.04 9.56 -11.07
CA MET A 123 -1.25 10.07 -11.51
C MET A 123 -1.13 11.54 -11.89
N THR A 124 -1.66 11.91 -13.05
CA THR A 124 -1.74 13.31 -13.50
C THR A 124 -2.74 14.11 -12.68
N GLU A 125 -3.86 13.49 -12.34
CA GLU A 125 -4.91 14.07 -11.49
C GLU A 125 -4.99 13.30 -10.16
N MET A 126 -5.42 13.98 -9.11
CA MET A 126 -5.59 13.32 -7.80
C MET A 126 -6.78 12.36 -7.87
N PRO A 127 -6.57 11.03 -7.75
CA PRO A 127 -7.67 10.09 -7.82
C PRO A 127 -8.57 10.23 -6.57
N PRO A 128 -9.89 10.02 -6.69
CA PRO A 128 -10.73 9.82 -5.52
C PRO A 128 -10.26 8.56 -4.79
N VAL A 129 -9.98 8.66 -3.50
CA VAL A 129 -9.51 7.54 -2.67
C VAL A 129 -10.60 7.22 -1.67
N GLN A 130 -11.05 5.96 -1.66
CA GLN A 130 -12.03 5.49 -0.70
C GLN A 130 -11.57 4.21 -0.01
N ALA A 131 -11.19 4.34 1.26
CA ALA A 131 -10.87 3.18 2.08
C ALA A 131 -12.09 2.25 2.23
N ASP A 132 -11.85 0.94 2.16
CA ASP A 132 -12.90 -0.08 2.24
C ASP A 132 -13.56 -0.18 3.65
N ASN A 133 -12.96 0.47 4.65
CA ASN A 133 -13.36 0.51 6.06
C ASN A 133 -13.40 -0.85 6.79
N ARG A 134 -12.94 -1.94 6.16
CA ARG A 134 -12.85 -3.28 6.76
C ARG A 134 -11.40 -3.63 7.01
N GLU A 135 -10.62 -3.70 5.93
CA GLU A 135 -9.18 -3.89 5.95
C GLU A 135 -8.49 -2.55 6.15
N VAL A 136 -8.79 -1.55 5.32
CA VAL A 136 -8.20 -0.22 5.35
C VAL A 136 -9.17 0.77 5.98
N ILE A 137 -8.71 1.51 6.98
CA ILE A 137 -9.55 2.47 7.73
C ILE A 137 -9.17 3.92 7.50
N TRP A 138 -8.05 4.15 6.82
CA TRP A 138 -7.58 5.49 6.47
C TRP A 138 -6.61 5.38 5.29
N ALA A 139 -6.73 6.32 4.36
CA ALA A 139 -5.88 6.45 3.19
C ALA A 139 -5.73 7.94 2.85
N ARG A 140 -4.50 8.40 2.63
CA ARG A 140 -4.21 9.79 2.22
C ARG A 140 -2.94 9.87 1.39
N PHE A 141 -2.92 10.83 0.48
CA PHE A 141 -1.69 11.32 -0.12
C PHE A 141 -0.96 12.21 0.89
N LEU A 142 0.29 11.87 1.19
CA LEU A 142 1.16 12.64 2.08
C LEU A 142 2.46 12.97 1.36
N SER A 143 3.05 14.10 1.71
CA SER A 143 4.39 14.45 1.23
C SER A 143 5.42 13.45 1.75
N LEU A 144 6.52 13.28 1.01
CA LEU A 144 7.62 12.41 1.44
C LEU A 144 8.13 12.76 2.85
N GLN A 145 8.22 14.05 3.19
CA GLN A 145 8.63 14.51 4.51
C GLN A 145 7.69 14.00 5.61
N GLU A 146 6.38 14.09 5.40
CA GLU A 146 5.40 13.54 6.34
C GLU A 146 5.52 12.02 6.45
N VAL A 147 5.67 11.32 5.31
CA VAL A 147 5.83 9.86 5.26
C VAL A 147 7.04 9.38 6.07
N TYR A 148 8.18 10.07 6.01
CA TYR A 148 9.37 9.72 6.80
C TYR A 148 9.17 9.82 8.31
N ASN A 149 8.25 10.66 8.76
CA ASN A 149 7.95 10.83 10.18
C ASN A 149 6.97 9.76 10.72
N LEU A 150 6.49 8.84 9.88
CA LEU A 150 5.57 7.77 10.27
C LEU A 150 6.30 6.47 10.66
N ASP A 151 5.67 5.65 11.51
CA ASP A 151 6.09 4.26 11.73
C ASP A 151 5.66 3.39 10.53
N LEU A 152 6.53 3.30 9.53
CA LEU A 152 6.28 2.59 8.28
C LEU A 152 6.49 1.07 8.41
N ASN A 153 5.72 0.31 7.62
CA ASN A 153 5.99 -1.09 7.33
C ASN A 153 7.47 -1.25 6.91
N PRO A 154 8.23 -2.21 7.49
CA PRO A 154 9.64 -2.42 7.18
C PRO A 154 9.95 -2.55 5.69
N THR A 155 9.12 -3.28 4.94
CA THR A 155 9.32 -3.49 3.50
C THR A 155 9.19 -2.18 2.73
N VAL A 156 8.19 -1.36 3.08
CA VAL A 156 8.00 -0.02 2.52
C VAL A 156 9.16 0.91 2.90
N LYS A 157 9.63 0.85 4.15
CA LYS A 157 10.78 1.63 4.60
C LYS A 157 12.05 1.27 3.82
N THR A 158 12.29 -0.03 3.58
CA THR A 158 13.42 -0.50 2.76
C THR A 158 13.34 0.06 1.34
N TRP A 159 12.19 -0.09 0.67
CA TRP A 159 11.98 0.45 -0.68
C TRP A 159 12.20 1.96 -0.74
N LEU A 160 11.59 2.70 0.19
CA LEU A 160 11.62 4.16 0.17
C LEU A 160 13.04 4.71 0.37
N ASN A 161 13.81 4.12 1.28
CA ASN A 161 15.22 4.48 1.48
C ASN A 161 16.09 4.18 0.25
N GLN A 162 15.86 3.04 -0.40
CA GLN A 162 16.59 2.66 -1.61
C GLN A 162 16.29 3.65 -2.74
N ARG A 163 15.01 3.98 -2.94
CA ARG A 163 14.57 4.95 -3.95
C ARG A 163 15.24 6.31 -3.80
N LEU A 164 15.31 6.84 -2.58
CA LEU A 164 16.02 8.10 -2.32
C LEU A 164 17.48 8.02 -2.73
N THR A 165 18.16 6.94 -2.34
CA THR A 165 19.58 6.76 -2.62
C THR A 165 19.83 6.68 -4.13
N ASP A 166 18.91 6.09 -4.89
CA ASP A 166 19.00 5.99 -6.34
C ASP A 166 18.71 7.35 -7.01
N SER A 167 17.77 8.14 -6.49
CA SER A 167 17.50 9.52 -6.94
C SER A 167 18.68 10.46 -6.66
N GLU A 168 19.33 10.36 -5.51
CA GLU A 168 20.53 11.14 -5.16
C GLU A 168 21.75 10.76 -6.02
N ARG A 169 21.84 9.50 -6.46
CA ARG A 169 22.85 9.03 -7.40
C ARG A 169 22.61 9.48 -8.84
N GLN A 170 21.44 10.03 -9.16
CA GLN A 170 21.15 10.73 -10.41
C GLN A 170 20.96 12.23 -10.17
N PRO A 171 22.03 12.99 -9.82
CA PRO A 171 21.91 14.44 -9.82
C PRO A 171 21.55 14.89 -11.23
N GLN A 172 20.53 15.75 -11.33
CA GLN A 172 20.05 16.37 -12.57
C GLN A 172 21.19 16.55 -13.57
N LYS A 173 21.11 15.88 -14.72
CA LYS A 173 21.77 16.36 -15.93
C LYS A 173 21.20 17.76 -16.17
N ILE A 174 21.91 18.78 -15.69
CA ILE A 174 21.69 20.15 -16.12
C ILE A 174 22.11 20.15 -17.57
N ASP A 175 21.12 20.19 -18.47
CA ASP A 175 21.34 20.41 -19.88
C ASP A 175 21.98 21.79 -20.06
N HIS A 176 23.31 21.83 -20.07
CA HIS A 176 24.04 22.94 -20.68
C HIS A 176 23.88 22.84 -22.20
N ALA A 177 22.74 23.30 -22.71
CA ALA A 177 22.56 23.58 -24.13
C ALA A 177 22.77 25.08 -24.39
N SER A 178 24.02 25.39 -24.73
CA SER A 178 24.48 26.45 -25.65
C SER A 178 23.53 27.62 -25.95
N THR A 179 23.88 28.81 -25.47
CA THR A 179 23.70 30.03 -26.28
C THR A 179 25.01 30.28 -27.01
N LYS A 180 25.02 30.02 -28.31
CA LYS A 180 25.88 30.71 -29.27
C LYS A 180 25.14 31.96 -29.75
#